data_AF-A0A9P5MLD8-F1
#
_entry.id   AF-A0A9P5MLD8-F1
#
_cell.length_a   1.000
_cell.length_b   1.000
_cell.length_c   1.000
_cell.angle_alpha   90.00
_cell.angle_beta   90.00
_cell.angle_gamma   90.00
#
_symmetry.space_group_name_H-M   'P 1'
#
loop_
_entity.id
_entity.type
_entity.pdbx_description
1 polymer ?
#
loop_
_entity_poly.entity_id
_entity_poly.type
_entity_poly.pdbx_seq_one_letter_code
_entity_poly.pdbx_strand_id
1 'polypeptide(L)'
;MTAAAKHLAALGIPSFESYRAHFMTHVDEGIDTPWEDMTDDQRTKYVASLRSKIPGIETGRLRQMSWDVSRRPFQRFKAPIAGTLILPKTMLPDSGYECVQVKAGQDLFNTVFSHYDARVDPATYGQVNYVTNDEFLTKKREYLGPRPHVAGIVLWDKEYHVEWWEPFLEKQWSLPGSWEVTAEYDKKHDWWFPASRDRQSRR
;
A
#
# COMPACT_ATOMS: atom_id res chain seq x y z
N MET A 1 7.06 -18.84 -1.08
CA MET A 1 6.91 -17.65 -1.95
C MET A 1 8.00 -16.65 -1.60
N THR A 2 8.71 -16.10 -2.59
CA THR A 2 9.69 -15.01 -2.38
C THR A 2 8.97 -13.71 -1.99
N ALA A 3 9.68 -12.74 -1.40
CA ALA A 3 9.14 -11.42 -1.09
C ALA A 3 8.57 -10.74 -2.36
N ALA A 4 9.30 -10.85 -3.47
CA ALA A 4 8.87 -10.48 -4.82
C ALA A 4 7.51 -11.10 -5.21
N ALA A 5 7.35 -12.42 -5.07
CA ALA A 5 6.10 -13.10 -5.43
C ALA A 5 4.91 -12.65 -4.56
N LYS A 6 5.15 -12.36 -3.27
CA LYS A 6 4.12 -11.81 -2.38
C LYS A 6 3.70 -10.40 -2.80
N HIS A 7 4.67 -9.54 -3.14
CA HIS A 7 4.41 -8.18 -3.61
C HIS A 7 3.63 -8.17 -4.94
N LEU A 8 4.03 -8.99 -5.91
CA LEU A 8 3.33 -9.11 -7.19
C LEU A 8 1.89 -9.60 -7.06
N ALA A 9 1.67 -10.58 -6.18
CA ALA A 9 0.33 -11.07 -5.86
C ALA A 9 -0.53 -9.98 -5.18
N ALA A 10 0.07 -9.17 -4.29
CA ALA A 10 -0.61 -8.05 -3.64
C ALA A 10 -1.00 -6.94 -4.64
N LEU A 11 -0.25 -6.81 -5.73
CA LEU A 11 -0.52 -5.83 -6.77
C LEU A 11 -1.44 -6.33 -7.89
N GLY A 12 -1.88 -7.59 -7.84
CA GLY A 12 -2.69 -8.21 -8.90
C GLY A 12 -1.95 -8.31 -10.24
N ILE A 13 -0.61 -8.32 -10.21
CA ILE A 13 0.21 -8.35 -11.42
C ILE A 13 0.42 -9.82 -11.82
N PRO A 14 0.07 -10.21 -13.05
CA PRO A 14 -0.11 -11.62 -13.42
C PRO A 14 1.20 -12.42 -13.42
N SER A 15 2.33 -11.75 -13.59
CA SER A 15 3.64 -12.39 -13.52
C SER A 15 4.75 -11.42 -13.17
N PHE A 16 5.83 -12.00 -12.67
CA PHE A 16 7.11 -11.32 -12.47
C PHE A 16 7.63 -10.66 -13.75
N GLU A 17 7.55 -11.36 -14.88
CA GLU A 17 8.05 -10.84 -16.16
C GLU A 17 7.24 -9.65 -16.66
N SER A 18 5.92 -9.66 -16.45
CA SER A 18 5.06 -8.50 -16.76
C SER A 18 5.43 -7.27 -15.93
N TYR A 19 5.75 -7.49 -14.65
CA TYR A 19 6.20 -6.41 -13.77
C TYR A 19 7.57 -5.88 -14.16
N ARG A 20 8.53 -6.80 -14.36
CA ARG A 20 9.90 -6.49 -14.78
C ARG A 20 9.89 -5.69 -16.07
N ALA A 21 9.13 -6.11 -17.08
CA ALA A 21 9.03 -5.40 -18.35
C ALA A 21 8.53 -3.96 -18.15
N HIS A 22 7.45 -3.76 -17.38
CA HIS A 22 6.91 -2.42 -17.12
C HIS A 22 7.85 -1.55 -16.29
N PHE A 23 8.56 -2.14 -15.34
CA PHE A 23 9.46 -1.42 -14.45
C PHE A 23 10.76 -1.02 -15.15
N MET A 24 11.33 -1.93 -15.95
CA MET A 24 12.58 -1.69 -16.69
C MET A 24 12.43 -0.57 -17.71
N THR A 25 11.27 -0.36 -18.33
CA THR A 25 11.08 0.78 -19.25
C THR A 25 11.20 2.16 -18.57
N HIS A 26 11.06 2.23 -17.25
CA HIS A 26 11.09 3.49 -16.50
C HIS A 26 12.39 3.68 -15.69
N VAL A 27 13.16 2.60 -15.51
CA VAL A 27 14.38 2.58 -14.70
C VAL A 27 15.63 2.53 -15.58
N ASP A 28 15.49 2.34 -16.89
CA ASP A 28 16.62 2.22 -17.82
C ASP A 28 17.57 3.44 -17.74
N GLU A 29 18.79 3.21 -17.26
CA GLU A 29 19.81 4.25 -17.06
C GLU A 29 20.85 4.30 -18.18
N GLY A 30 20.66 3.55 -19.28
CA GLY A 30 21.66 3.47 -20.34
C GLY A 30 22.97 2.82 -19.87
N ILE A 31 22.86 1.86 -18.94
CA ILE A 31 24.00 1.00 -18.59
C ILE A 31 23.92 -0.24 -19.47
N ASP A 32 24.62 -0.18 -20.60
CA ASP A 32 24.73 -1.28 -21.56
C ASP A 32 25.61 -2.44 -21.05
N THR A 33 26.26 -2.27 -19.90
CA THR A 33 27.16 -3.27 -19.32
C THR A 33 26.36 -4.30 -18.51
N PRO A 34 26.45 -5.61 -18.82
CA PRO A 34 25.86 -6.66 -18.00
C PRO A 34 26.33 -6.58 -16.54
N TRP A 35 25.49 -6.97 -15.59
CA TRP A 35 25.79 -6.89 -14.15
C TRP A 35 27.07 -7.66 -13.78
N GLU A 36 27.31 -8.79 -14.43
CA GLU A 36 28.49 -9.64 -14.26
C GLU A 36 29.79 -8.92 -14.65
N ASP A 37 29.71 -8.02 -15.64
CA ASP A 37 30.83 -7.26 -16.18
C ASP A 37 31.05 -5.91 -15.47
N MET A 38 30.14 -5.52 -14.57
CA MET A 38 30.30 -4.30 -13.77
C MET A 38 31.37 -4.45 -12.69
N THR A 39 32.22 -3.44 -12.57
CA THR A 39 33.10 -3.26 -11.41
C THR A 39 32.29 -3.00 -10.13
N ASP A 40 32.88 -3.25 -8.97
CA ASP A 40 32.20 -3.03 -7.68
C ASP A 40 31.77 -1.56 -7.47
N ASP A 41 32.54 -0.59 -8.00
CA ASP A 41 32.17 0.83 -7.97
C ASP A 41 30.94 1.11 -8.86
N GLN A 42 30.90 0.54 -10.08
CA GLN A 42 29.73 0.64 -10.97
C GLN A 42 28.50 0.00 -10.31
N ARG A 43 28.62 -1.19 -9.73
CA ARG A 43 27.52 -1.85 -9.01
C ARG A 43 27.03 -0.99 -7.85
N THR A 44 27.94 -0.42 -7.06
CA THR A 44 27.59 0.43 -5.92
C THR A 44 26.81 1.67 -6.37
N LYS A 45 27.28 2.35 -7.42
CA LYS A 45 26.60 3.52 -8.00
C LYS A 45 25.24 3.16 -8.58
N TYR A 46 25.15 2.06 -9.31
CA TYR A 46 23.90 1.57 -9.88
C TYR A 46 22.87 1.26 -8.79
N VAL A 47 23.28 0.50 -7.76
CA VAL A 47 22.42 0.18 -6.60
C VAL A 47 21.96 1.45 -5.87
N ALA A 48 22.85 2.42 -5.68
CA ALA A 48 22.49 3.70 -5.06
C ALA A 48 21.46 4.46 -5.91
N SER A 49 21.62 4.45 -7.24
CA SER A 49 20.66 5.08 -8.15
C SER A 49 19.30 4.40 -8.13
N LEU A 50 19.27 3.06 -8.17
CA LEU A 50 18.03 2.29 -8.05
C LEU A 50 17.31 2.58 -6.73
N ARG A 51 18.03 2.59 -5.60
CA ARG A 51 17.46 2.94 -4.29
C ARG A 51 16.87 4.34 -4.25
N SER A 52 17.39 5.28 -5.04
CA SER A 52 16.87 6.64 -5.13
C SER A 52 15.66 6.75 -6.05
N LYS A 53 15.62 6.03 -7.18
CA LYS A 53 14.59 6.18 -8.21
C LYS A 53 13.34 5.32 -7.99
N ILE A 54 13.55 4.07 -7.60
CA ILE A 54 12.48 3.07 -7.43
C ILE A 54 11.36 3.59 -6.51
N PRO A 55 11.64 4.18 -5.33
CA PRO A 55 10.60 4.72 -4.47
C PRO A 55 9.74 5.80 -5.14
N GLY A 56 10.36 6.67 -5.93
CA GLY A 56 9.66 7.76 -6.63
C GLY A 56 8.72 7.24 -7.71
N ILE A 57 9.20 6.33 -8.55
CA ILE A 57 8.42 5.70 -9.61
C ILE A 57 7.22 4.94 -9.02
N GLU A 58 7.48 4.10 -8.03
CA GLU A 58 6.45 3.28 -7.42
C GLU A 58 5.46 4.12 -6.62
N THR A 59 5.90 5.16 -5.91
CA THR A 59 4.99 6.11 -5.26
C THR A 59 4.08 6.78 -6.29
N GLY A 60 4.61 7.17 -7.45
CA GLY A 60 3.82 7.68 -8.57
C GLY A 60 2.76 6.69 -9.06
N ARG A 61 3.15 5.42 -9.22
CA ARG A 61 2.24 4.34 -9.61
C ARG A 61 1.16 4.09 -8.56
N LEU A 62 1.52 4.02 -7.28
CA LEU A 62 0.58 3.83 -6.18
C LEU A 62 -0.42 4.98 -6.10
N ARG A 63 0.02 6.23 -6.32
CA ARG A 63 -0.90 7.39 -6.42
C ARG A 63 -1.93 7.19 -7.53
N GLN A 64 -1.50 6.73 -8.71
CA GLN A 64 -2.39 6.51 -9.87
C GLN A 64 -3.35 5.33 -9.69
N MET A 65 -2.91 4.28 -8.98
CA MET A 65 -3.71 3.08 -8.74
C MET A 65 -4.56 3.14 -7.48
N SER A 66 -4.24 4.06 -6.57
CA SER A 66 -5.02 4.27 -5.36
C SER A 66 -6.44 4.71 -5.70
N TRP A 67 -7.43 4.20 -4.97
CA TRP A 67 -8.83 4.54 -5.20
C TRP A 67 -9.43 5.25 -4.00
N ASP A 68 -10.26 6.24 -4.29
CA ASP A 68 -10.94 7.09 -3.31
C ASP A 68 -12.00 6.28 -2.54
N VAL A 69 -11.86 6.16 -1.22
CA VAL A 69 -12.74 5.31 -0.39
C VAL A 69 -14.20 5.77 -0.39
N SER A 70 -14.46 7.02 -0.80
CA SER A 70 -15.83 7.54 -0.95
C SER A 70 -16.58 6.92 -2.14
N ARG A 71 -15.87 6.24 -3.04
CA ARG A 71 -16.41 5.61 -4.26
C ARG A 71 -16.26 4.10 -4.17
N ARG A 72 -17.16 3.36 -4.82
CA ARG A 72 -17.02 1.90 -4.90
C ARG A 72 -15.72 1.53 -5.64
N PRO A 73 -14.99 0.51 -5.18
CA PRO A 73 -13.77 0.09 -5.84
C PRO A 73 -14.09 -0.50 -7.20
N PHE A 74 -13.30 -0.13 -8.21
CA PHE A 74 -13.41 -0.69 -9.56
C PHE A 74 -12.67 -2.03 -9.67
N GLN A 75 -11.58 -2.18 -8.91
CA GLN A 75 -10.80 -3.40 -8.82
C GLN A 75 -11.28 -4.29 -7.67
N ARG A 76 -10.92 -5.56 -7.73
CA ARG A 76 -11.22 -6.53 -6.65
C ARG A 76 -9.92 -7.08 -6.10
N PHE A 77 -9.86 -7.23 -4.78
CA PHE A 77 -8.74 -7.89 -4.12
C PHE A 77 -9.27 -9.08 -3.34
N LYS A 78 -9.14 -10.29 -3.90
CA LYS A 78 -9.62 -11.51 -3.24
C LYS A 78 -8.61 -11.93 -2.16
N ALA A 79 -9.09 -12.13 -0.93
CA ALA A 79 -8.27 -12.61 0.17
C ALA A 79 -7.66 -13.98 -0.19
N PRO A 80 -6.33 -14.12 -0.25
CA PRO A 80 -5.70 -15.41 -0.59
C PRO A 80 -5.95 -16.47 0.49
N ILE A 81 -6.04 -16.07 1.75
CA ILE A 81 -6.30 -16.94 2.90
C ILE A 81 -7.36 -16.32 3.83
N ALA A 82 -7.93 -17.10 4.73
CA ALA A 82 -8.75 -16.54 5.81
C ALA A 82 -7.87 -15.76 6.80
N GLY A 83 -8.43 -14.73 7.42
CA GLY A 83 -7.69 -13.87 8.35
C GLY A 83 -8.55 -12.75 8.94
N THR A 84 -7.88 -11.73 9.46
CA THR A 84 -8.51 -10.56 10.07
C THR A 84 -8.13 -9.31 9.29
N LEU A 85 -9.10 -8.54 8.81
CA LEU A 85 -8.88 -7.23 8.21
C LEU A 85 -8.88 -6.15 9.30
N ILE A 86 -7.77 -5.44 9.42
CA ILE A 86 -7.55 -4.37 10.40
C ILE A 86 -7.94 -3.04 9.77
N LEU A 87 -8.92 -2.37 10.38
CA LEU A 87 -9.56 -1.16 9.83
C LEU A 87 -9.38 0.00 10.83
N PRO A 88 -8.46 0.94 10.58
CA PRO A 88 -8.25 2.09 11.45
C PRO A 88 -9.52 2.94 11.59
N LYS A 89 -9.76 3.50 12.78
CA LYS A 89 -10.85 4.47 12.96
C LYS A 89 -10.49 5.84 12.42
N THR A 90 -9.20 6.20 12.47
CA THR A 90 -8.64 7.46 11.95
C THR A 90 -7.22 7.24 11.44
N MET A 91 -6.62 8.27 10.84
CA MET A 91 -5.20 8.28 10.47
C MET A 91 -4.22 8.51 11.64
N LEU A 92 -4.72 8.73 12.86
CA LEU A 92 -3.90 8.97 14.04
C LEU A 92 -3.52 7.62 14.68
N PRO A 93 -2.26 7.43 15.12
CA PRO A 93 -1.77 6.14 15.62
C PRO A 93 -2.59 5.56 16.80
N ASP A 94 -3.10 6.43 17.67
CA ASP A 94 -3.70 6.03 18.96
C ASP A 94 -5.24 5.97 18.95
N SER A 95 -5.88 6.18 17.79
CA SER A 95 -7.35 6.19 17.69
C SER A 95 -7.99 4.79 17.67
N GLY A 96 -7.17 3.74 17.72
CA GLY A 96 -7.62 2.35 17.66
C GLY A 96 -8.13 1.93 16.28
N TYR A 97 -8.59 0.68 16.22
CA TYR A 97 -9.02 0.02 15.00
C TYR A 97 -10.18 -0.93 15.27
N GLU A 98 -10.87 -1.31 14.21
CA GLU A 98 -11.86 -2.38 14.20
C GLU A 98 -11.30 -3.57 13.42
N CYS A 99 -11.69 -4.77 13.85
CA CYS A 99 -11.27 -6.03 13.23
C CYS A 99 -12.44 -6.70 12.54
N VAL A 100 -12.30 -7.03 11.27
CA VAL A 100 -13.30 -7.76 10.49
C VAL A 100 -12.75 -9.12 10.08
N GLN A 101 -13.41 -10.20 10.49
CA GLN A 101 -13.04 -11.54 10.05
C GLN A 101 -13.33 -11.71 8.56
N VAL A 102 -12.35 -12.19 7.79
CA VAL A 102 -12.45 -12.39 6.35
C VAL A 102 -12.16 -13.84 5.96
N LYS A 103 -12.92 -14.34 4.98
CA LYS A 103 -12.73 -15.69 4.44
C LYS A 103 -11.82 -15.66 3.22
N ALA A 104 -11.14 -16.77 2.95
CA ALA A 104 -10.43 -16.94 1.68
C ALA A 104 -11.39 -16.74 0.49
N GLY A 105 -10.95 -15.99 -0.52
CA GLY A 105 -11.72 -15.61 -1.70
C GLY A 105 -12.63 -14.38 -1.53
N GLN A 106 -12.82 -13.87 -0.31
CA GLN A 106 -13.62 -12.67 -0.05
C GLN A 106 -12.98 -11.43 -0.66
N ASP A 107 -13.78 -10.53 -1.23
CA ASP A 107 -13.31 -9.27 -1.79
C ASP A 107 -13.02 -8.24 -0.68
N LEU A 108 -11.73 -8.02 -0.41
CA LEU A 108 -11.29 -7.13 0.65
C LEU A 108 -11.56 -5.67 0.32
N PHE A 109 -11.42 -5.23 -0.93
CA PHE A 109 -11.71 -3.83 -1.28
C PHE A 109 -13.18 -3.49 -1.08
N ASN A 110 -14.09 -4.38 -1.47
CA ASN A 110 -15.51 -4.19 -1.19
C ASN A 110 -15.84 -4.26 0.31
N THR A 111 -15.09 -5.06 1.08
CA THR A 111 -15.22 -5.12 2.55
C THR A 111 -14.79 -3.79 3.19
N VAL A 112 -13.63 -3.24 2.78
CA VAL A 112 -13.14 -1.91 3.21
C VAL A 112 -14.16 -0.83 2.86
N PHE A 113 -14.62 -0.78 1.60
CA PHE A 113 -15.62 0.20 1.17
C PHE A 113 -16.89 0.13 2.03
N SER A 114 -17.45 -1.07 2.20
CA SER A 114 -18.70 -1.24 2.95
C SER A 114 -18.56 -0.81 4.41
N HIS A 115 -17.39 -1.09 5.01
CA HIS A 115 -17.09 -0.63 6.36
C HIS A 115 -17.06 0.89 6.46
N TYR A 116 -16.34 1.56 5.55
CA TYR A 116 -16.14 3.01 5.63
C TYR A 116 -17.29 3.85 5.04
N ASP A 117 -18.17 3.23 4.25
CA ASP A 117 -19.43 3.82 3.80
C ASP A 117 -20.53 3.74 4.87
N ALA A 118 -20.34 2.93 5.91
CA ALA A 118 -21.26 2.84 7.03
C ALA A 118 -21.39 4.18 7.76
N ARG A 119 -22.61 4.49 8.15
CA ARG A 119 -22.94 5.65 8.97
C ARG A 119 -22.52 5.41 10.41
N VAL A 120 -22.14 6.48 11.10
CA VAL A 120 -21.86 6.47 12.53
C VAL A 120 -22.60 7.59 13.21
N ASP A 121 -22.85 7.41 14.50
CA ASP A 121 -23.31 8.49 15.36
C ASP A 121 -22.07 9.29 15.83
N PRO A 122 -21.95 10.58 15.45
CA PRO A 122 -20.83 11.43 15.85
C PRO A 122 -20.59 11.45 17.36
N ALA A 123 -21.66 11.41 18.16
CA ALA A 123 -21.60 11.47 19.62
C ALA A 123 -20.90 10.24 20.22
N THR A 124 -21.00 9.09 19.56
CA THR A 124 -20.41 7.83 20.04
C THR A 124 -19.06 7.52 19.39
N TYR A 125 -18.80 8.05 18.20
CA TYR A 125 -17.58 7.73 17.47
C TYR A 125 -16.33 8.38 18.10
N GLY A 126 -16.48 9.57 18.67
CA GLY A 126 -15.45 10.21 19.51
C GLY A 126 -14.14 10.56 18.80
N GLN A 127 -14.17 10.71 17.47
CA GLN A 127 -13.01 11.08 16.65
C GLN A 127 -13.27 12.41 15.92
N VAL A 128 -12.20 13.03 15.40
CA VAL A 128 -12.32 14.27 14.61
C VAL A 128 -12.83 13.95 13.20
N ASN A 129 -13.93 14.59 12.80
CA ASN A 129 -14.43 14.56 11.42
C ASN A 129 -13.65 15.57 10.57
N TYR A 130 -13.08 15.14 9.44
CA TYR A 130 -12.28 15.99 8.56
C TYR A 130 -13.07 16.65 7.42
N VAL A 131 -14.36 16.33 7.24
CA VAL A 131 -15.15 16.73 6.07
C VAL A 131 -16.31 17.64 6.45
N THR A 132 -17.16 17.24 7.40
CA THR A 132 -18.36 17.99 7.77
C THR A 132 -18.47 18.17 9.28
N ASN A 133 -18.71 19.41 9.72
CA ASN A 133 -19.14 19.69 11.09
C ASN A 133 -20.65 19.51 11.27
N ASP A 134 -21.40 19.35 10.17
CA ASP A 134 -22.84 19.18 10.22
C ASP A 134 -23.19 17.77 10.72
N GLU A 135 -23.93 17.70 11.83
CA GLU A 135 -24.21 16.47 12.59
C GLU A 135 -25.15 15.48 11.87
N PHE A 136 -25.60 15.80 10.66
CA PHE A 136 -26.59 15.02 9.94
C PHE A 136 -25.91 13.98 9.03
N LEU A 137 -25.66 12.79 9.60
CA LEU A 137 -25.28 11.54 8.91
C LEU A 137 -23.82 11.46 8.44
N THR A 138 -22.89 11.47 9.39
CA THR A 138 -21.46 11.25 9.11
C THR A 138 -21.16 9.78 8.79
N LYS A 139 -20.17 9.55 7.94
CA LYS A 139 -19.66 8.21 7.61
C LYS A 139 -18.28 7.99 8.19
N LYS A 140 -17.93 6.73 8.48
CA LYS A 140 -16.62 6.37 9.05
C LYS A 140 -15.44 6.91 8.25
N ARG A 141 -15.53 6.94 6.91
CA ARG A 141 -14.44 7.47 6.05
C ARG A 141 -14.06 8.92 6.35
N GLU A 142 -14.98 9.73 6.85
CA GLU A 142 -14.75 11.16 7.09
C GLU A 142 -13.78 11.40 8.25
N TYR A 143 -13.50 10.36 9.04
CA TYR A 143 -12.56 10.38 10.16
C TYR A 143 -11.15 9.89 9.77
N LEU A 144 -10.96 9.40 8.55
CA LEU A 144 -9.66 8.92 8.05
C LEU A 144 -8.78 10.02 7.47
N GLY A 145 -9.35 11.21 7.23
CA GLY A 145 -8.68 12.35 6.61
C GLY A 145 -9.58 13.04 5.58
N PRO A 146 -9.11 14.15 4.98
CA PRO A 146 -9.88 14.90 4.00
C PRO A 146 -10.27 14.08 2.75
N ARG A 147 -9.35 13.27 2.22
CA ARG A 147 -9.58 12.47 1.02
C ARG A 147 -8.82 11.12 1.03
N PRO A 148 -9.14 10.21 1.95
CA PRO A 148 -8.47 8.91 2.08
C PRO A 148 -8.60 8.05 0.82
N HIS A 149 -7.46 7.59 0.29
CA HIS A 149 -7.39 6.60 -0.77
C HIS A 149 -6.79 5.30 -0.26
N VAL A 150 -7.28 4.18 -0.77
CA VAL A 150 -6.69 2.86 -0.55
C VAL A 150 -5.65 2.62 -1.65
N ALA A 151 -4.38 2.55 -1.27
CA ALA A 151 -3.26 2.27 -2.17
C ALA A 151 -3.02 0.76 -2.36
N GLY A 152 -3.30 -0.04 -1.32
CA GLY A 152 -3.05 -1.47 -1.33
C GLY A 152 -3.55 -2.16 -0.07
N ILE A 153 -3.41 -3.49 -0.05
CA ILE A 153 -3.59 -4.32 1.14
C ILE A 153 -2.39 -5.25 1.26
N VAL A 154 -1.78 -5.26 2.43
CA VAL A 154 -0.68 -6.16 2.76
C VAL A 154 -1.15 -7.22 3.77
N LEU A 155 -0.60 -8.42 3.64
CA LEU A 155 -0.88 -9.53 4.55
C LEU A 155 0.35 -9.79 5.42
N TRP A 156 0.18 -9.59 6.73
CA TRP A 156 1.17 -9.91 7.76
C TRP A 156 0.64 -11.08 8.58
N ASP A 157 1.25 -12.24 8.43
CA ASP A 157 0.78 -13.53 8.97
C ASP A 157 -0.66 -13.89 8.57
N LYS A 158 -1.64 -13.44 9.37
CA LYS A 158 -3.08 -13.64 9.14
C LYS A 158 -3.88 -12.34 9.25
N GLU A 159 -3.19 -11.21 9.26
CA GLU A 159 -3.77 -9.88 9.36
C GLU A 159 -3.61 -9.13 8.04
N TYR A 160 -4.72 -8.65 7.51
CA TYR A 160 -4.75 -7.77 6.36
C TYR A 160 -4.72 -6.33 6.86
N HIS A 161 -3.70 -5.58 6.43
CA HIS A 161 -3.53 -4.18 6.74
C HIS A 161 -3.75 -3.36 5.48
N VAL A 162 -4.56 -2.30 5.60
CA VAL A 162 -4.83 -1.39 4.49
C VAL A 162 -3.70 -0.36 4.41
N GLU A 163 -3.11 -0.24 3.23
CA GLU A 163 -2.17 0.83 2.92
C GLU A 163 -2.96 2.02 2.38
N TRP A 164 -2.91 3.12 3.12
CA TRP A 164 -3.60 4.36 2.80
C TRP A 164 -2.66 5.36 2.15
N TRP A 165 -3.22 6.11 1.20
CA TRP A 165 -2.65 7.31 0.64
C TRP A 165 -3.61 8.47 0.87
N GLU A 166 -3.11 9.55 1.46
CA GLU A 166 -3.83 10.81 1.59
C GLU A 166 -3.16 11.82 0.62
N PRO A 167 -3.83 12.20 -0.50
CA PRO A 167 -3.26 13.08 -1.51
C PRO A 167 -3.20 14.56 -1.12
N PHE A 168 -4.08 15.04 -0.25
CA PHE A 168 -4.08 16.42 0.25
C PHE A 168 -2.96 16.67 1.27
N LEU A 169 -2.67 15.68 2.13
CA LEU A 169 -1.60 15.72 3.12
C LEU A 169 -0.29 15.10 2.60
N GLU A 170 -0.31 14.56 1.38
CA GLU A 170 0.76 13.77 0.76
C GLU A 170 1.33 12.67 1.67
N LYS A 171 0.46 12.01 2.45
CA LYS A 171 0.87 11.08 3.50
C LYS A 171 0.54 9.63 3.15
N GLN A 172 1.56 8.77 3.22
CA GLN A 172 1.44 7.31 3.20
C GLN A 172 1.31 6.80 4.63
N TRP A 173 0.28 6.02 4.90
CA TRP A 173 0.08 5.47 6.24
C TRP A 173 -0.64 4.12 6.24
N SER A 174 -0.37 3.31 7.26
CA SER A 174 -1.00 2.01 7.54
C SER A 174 -0.90 1.81 9.04
N LEU A 175 -1.77 1.02 9.66
CA LEU A 175 -1.51 0.67 11.06
C LEU A 175 -0.28 -0.25 11.14
N PRO A 176 0.57 -0.10 12.19
CA PRO A 176 0.54 0.88 13.29
C PRO A 176 1.17 2.27 13.01
N GLY A 177 1.66 2.58 11.80
CA GLY A 177 2.34 3.85 11.54
C GLY A 177 2.29 4.37 10.10
N SER A 178 3.47 4.51 9.51
CA SER A 178 3.63 4.98 8.13
C SER A 178 4.45 3.96 7.38
N TRP A 179 4.08 3.70 6.14
CA TRP A 179 4.90 2.89 5.25
C TRP A 179 5.64 3.79 4.27
N GLU A 180 6.75 3.28 3.75
CA GLU A 180 7.47 3.89 2.64
C GLU A 180 7.82 2.81 1.61
N VAL A 181 7.88 3.20 0.34
CA VAL A 181 8.44 2.33 -0.68
C VAL A 181 9.96 2.36 -0.57
N THR A 182 10.55 1.18 -0.53
CA THR A 182 12.00 0.97 -0.54
C THR A 182 12.38 0.08 -1.71
N ALA A 183 13.63 0.14 -2.16
CA ALA A 183 14.15 -0.83 -3.13
C ALA A 183 14.77 -2.01 -2.39
N GLU A 184 14.31 -3.22 -2.69
CA GLU A 184 14.86 -4.48 -2.20
C GLU A 184 15.45 -5.29 -3.34
N TYR A 185 16.52 -6.04 -3.04
CA TYR A 185 17.17 -6.91 -4.00
C TYR A 185 16.79 -8.37 -3.73
N ASP A 186 16.22 -9.04 -4.72
CA ASP A 186 15.92 -10.46 -4.67
C ASP A 186 17.06 -11.25 -5.31
N LYS A 187 17.91 -11.83 -4.45
CA LYS A 187 19.04 -12.68 -4.85
C LYS A 187 18.65 -13.84 -5.76
N LYS A 188 17.43 -14.37 -5.64
CA LYS A 188 17.02 -15.55 -6.41
C LYS A 188 16.84 -15.24 -7.89
N HIS A 189 16.31 -14.06 -8.20
CA HIS A 189 16.01 -13.64 -9.57
C HIS A 189 16.95 -12.53 -10.04
N ASP A 190 17.97 -12.19 -9.24
CA ASP A 190 19.00 -11.19 -9.52
C ASP A 190 18.43 -9.83 -9.99
N TRP A 191 17.56 -9.24 -9.17
CA TRP A 191 16.88 -8.00 -9.55
C TRP A 191 16.43 -7.16 -8.35
N TRP A 192 16.20 -5.86 -8.60
CA TRP A 192 15.66 -4.91 -7.65
C TRP A 192 14.17 -4.69 -7.83
N PHE A 193 13.43 -4.66 -6.74
CA PHE A 193 11.98 -4.48 -6.73
C PHE A 193 11.57 -3.49 -5.64
N PRO A 194 10.48 -2.72 -5.84
CA PRO A 194 9.94 -1.95 -4.75
C PRO A 194 9.31 -2.87 -3.72
N ALA A 195 9.54 -2.57 -2.46
CA ALA A 195 8.90 -3.19 -1.33
C ALA A 195 8.29 -2.10 -0.46
N SER A 196 7.01 -2.24 -0.12
CA SER A 196 6.44 -1.48 0.98
C SER A 196 7.03 -2.01 2.29
N ARG A 197 7.54 -1.09 3.11
CA ARG A 197 7.96 -1.40 4.48
C ARG A 197 7.26 -0.46 5.44
N ASP A 198 6.77 -1.03 6.54
CA ASP A 198 6.42 -0.23 7.71
C ASP A 198 7.70 0.42 8.27
N ARG A 199 7.67 1.74 8.39
CA ARG A 199 8.78 2.55 8.92
C ARG A 199 9.10 2.19 10.37
N GLN A 200 8.14 1.63 11.13
CA GLN A 200 8.37 1.23 12.52
C GLN A 200 9.29 -0.01 12.65
N SER A 201 9.43 -0.83 11.61
CA SER A 201 10.32 -2.00 11.61
C SER A 201 11.83 -1.67 11.57
N ARG A 202 12.20 -0.37 11.51
CA ARG A 202 13.60 0.11 11.48
C ARG A 202 14.19 0.45 12.86
N ARG A 203 13.44 0.29 13.95
CA ARG A 203 13.93 0.57 15.31
C ARG A 203 14.28 -0.70 16.06
#